data_AF-A0A4V2AXK3-F1
#
_entry.id   AF-A0A4V2AXK3-F1
#
_cell.length_a   1.000
_cell.length_b   1.000
_cell.length_c   1.000
_cell.angle_alpha   90.00
_cell.angle_beta   90.00
_cell.angle_gamma   90.00
#
_symmetry.space_group_name_H-M   'P 1'
#
loop_
_entity.id
_entity.type
_entity.pdbx_description
1 polymer ?
#
loop_
_entity_poly.entity_id
_entity_poly.type
_entity_poly.pdbx_seq_one_letter_code
_entity_poly.pdbx_strand_id
1 'polypeptide(L)'
;MLLSIPDVLSQDEIANARKLLQTADWKDGRITAGHQSALAKNNSQLPDRDPVGIQLGELILKKLETTPLFLSAALPLKVFPPLFNRYAGGENFGTHVDNAIRQIPGTPHRIRTDLSCTLFLSEPSDYTGGEL
;
A
#
# COMPACT_ATOMS: atom_id res chain seq x y z
N MET A 1 17.50 -5.56 4.92
CA MET A 1 17.47 -6.40 3.70
C MET A 1 16.19 -6.06 2.98
N LEU A 2 16.25 -5.74 1.69
CA LEU A 2 15.07 -5.51 0.83
C LEU A 2 15.08 -6.54 -0.31
N LEU A 3 13.90 -6.95 -0.77
CA LEU A 3 13.73 -7.89 -1.88
C LEU A 3 12.71 -7.32 -2.87
N SER A 4 13.08 -7.29 -4.14
CA SER A 4 12.18 -6.93 -5.24
C SER A 4 11.52 -8.18 -5.80
N ILE A 5 10.19 -8.15 -5.94
CA ILE A 5 9.40 -9.22 -6.56
C ILE A 5 8.77 -8.64 -7.82
N PRO A 6 9.30 -8.96 -9.02
CA PRO A 6 8.78 -8.41 -10.27
C PRO A 6 7.44 -9.06 -10.65
N ASP A 7 6.69 -8.39 -11.51
CA ASP A 7 5.54 -8.94 -12.24
C ASP A 7 4.43 -9.55 -11.36
N VAL A 8 4.24 -9.04 -10.13
CA VAL A 8 3.16 -9.48 -9.22
C VAL A 8 1.78 -9.24 -9.83
N LEU A 9 1.62 -8.11 -10.54
CA LEU A 9 0.44 -7.81 -11.35
C LEU A 9 0.86 -7.71 -12.81
N SER A 10 0.00 -8.16 -13.73
CA SER A 10 0.20 -7.93 -15.16
C SER A 10 -0.02 -6.44 -15.51
N GLN A 11 0.50 -6.02 -16.67
CA GLN A 11 0.30 -4.66 -17.16
C GLN A 11 -1.20 -4.32 -17.36
N ASP A 12 -2.01 -5.29 -17.79
CA ASP A 12 -3.48 -5.11 -17.89
C ASP A 12 -4.13 -4.95 -16.52
N GLU A 13 -3.67 -5.69 -15.50
CA GLU A 13 -4.16 -5.56 -14.13
C GLU A 13 -3.79 -4.20 -13.53
N ILE A 14 -2.56 -3.72 -13.79
CA ILE A 14 -2.12 -2.38 -13.39
C ILE A 14 -2.97 -1.31 -14.09
N ALA A 15 -3.19 -1.41 -15.41
CA ALA A 15 -3.99 -0.46 -16.16
C ALA A 15 -5.44 -0.39 -15.64
N ASN A 16 -6.05 -1.54 -15.36
CA ASN A 16 -7.38 -1.63 -14.78
C ASN A 16 -7.43 -1.06 -13.35
N ALA A 17 -6.43 -1.36 -12.51
CA ALA A 17 -6.32 -0.79 -11.18
C ALA A 17 -6.22 0.75 -11.23
N ARG A 18 -5.36 1.29 -12.10
CA ARG A 18 -5.23 2.74 -12.30
C ARG A 18 -6.55 3.38 -12.73
N LYS A 19 -7.31 2.75 -13.65
CA LYS A 19 -8.63 3.24 -14.08
C LYS A 19 -9.63 3.30 -12.94
N LEU A 20 -9.68 2.28 -12.09
CA LEU A 20 -10.56 2.27 -10.91
C LEU A 20 -10.14 3.36 -9.90
N LEU A 21 -8.84 3.49 -9.65
CA LEU A 21 -8.27 4.48 -8.73
C LEU A 21 -8.52 5.94 -9.16
N GLN A 22 -8.74 6.21 -10.45
CA GLN A 22 -9.15 7.53 -10.94
C GLN A 22 -10.55 7.95 -10.45
N THR A 23 -11.41 6.98 -10.13
CA THR A 23 -12.78 7.23 -9.63
C THR A 23 -12.90 7.21 -8.11
N ALA A 24 -11.80 6.89 -7.40
CA ALA A 24 -11.80 6.72 -5.95
C ALA A 24 -11.74 8.05 -5.18
N ASP A 25 -12.19 8.05 -3.93
CA ASP A 25 -12.32 9.27 -3.12
C ASP A 25 -11.04 9.54 -2.31
N TRP A 26 -10.03 10.09 -2.98
CA TRP A 26 -8.74 10.43 -2.37
C TRP A 26 -8.89 11.49 -1.26
N LYS A 27 -8.38 11.18 -0.06
CA LYS A 27 -8.36 12.08 1.11
C LYS A 27 -6.94 12.41 1.53
N ASP A 28 -6.80 13.41 2.41
CA ASP A 28 -5.53 13.71 3.09
C ASP A 28 -5.04 12.49 3.87
N GLY A 29 -3.86 11.99 3.51
CA GLY A 29 -3.32 10.75 4.07
C GLY A 29 -2.87 10.85 5.52
N ARG A 30 -2.79 12.07 6.11
CA ARG A 30 -2.51 12.25 7.55
C ARG A 30 -3.62 11.66 8.43
N ILE A 31 -4.85 11.58 7.91
CA ILE A 31 -6.03 11.08 8.63
C ILE A 31 -5.88 9.59 8.97
N THR A 32 -5.14 8.83 8.18
CA THR A 32 -5.00 7.36 8.32
C THR A 32 -3.67 6.93 8.90
N ALA A 33 -2.76 7.87 9.17
CA ALA A 33 -1.45 7.58 9.72
C ALA A 33 -1.51 7.43 11.25
N GLY A 34 -0.69 6.53 11.80
CA GLY A 34 -0.44 6.52 13.24
C GLY A 34 0.22 7.83 13.68
N HIS A 35 0.15 8.17 14.97
CA HIS A 35 0.57 9.49 15.48
C HIS A 35 1.98 9.91 15.03
N GLN A 36 2.96 9.01 15.05
CA GLN A 36 4.34 9.31 14.62
C GLN A 36 4.43 9.54 13.11
N SER A 37 3.84 8.64 12.34
CA SER A 37 3.77 8.69 10.88
C SER A 37 3.05 9.94 10.35
N ALA A 38 2.00 10.41 11.04
CA ALA A 38 1.21 11.56 10.63
C ALA A 38 2.01 12.88 10.59
N LEU A 39 3.09 12.98 11.38
CA LEU A 39 3.95 14.17 11.43
C LEU A 39 4.84 14.31 10.19
N ALA A 40 5.15 13.20 9.52
CA ALA A 40 6.03 13.16 8.35
C ALA A 40 5.28 12.94 7.03
N LYS A 41 3.96 12.68 7.07
CA LYS A 41 3.17 12.30 5.91
C LYS A 41 2.49 13.51 5.28
N ASN A 42 2.78 13.76 4.01
CA ASN A 42 2.08 14.72 3.17
C ASN A 42 1.75 14.06 1.84
N ASN A 43 0.59 13.39 1.75
CA ASN A 43 0.15 12.68 0.56
C ASN A 43 -1.37 12.54 0.52
N SER A 44 -1.88 11.94 -0.56
CA SER A 44 -3.26 11.47 -0.65
C SER A 44 -3.37 9.97 -0.32
N GLN A 45 -4.41 9.55 0.40
CA GLN A 45 -4.71 8.13 0.63
C GLN A 45 -6.21 7.85 0.49
N LEU A 46 -6.56 6.66 0.03
CA LEU A 46 -7.94 6.17 0.14
C LEU A 46 -8.33 5.90 1.60
N PRO A 47 -9.59 6.18 2.00
CA PRO A 47 -10.15 5.75 3.28
C PRO A 47 -10.16 4.22 3.42
N ASP A 48 -10.07 3.72 4.66
CA ASP A 48 -10.05 2.27 4.96
C ASP A 48 -11.26 1.48 4.43
N ARG A 49 -12.38 2.16 4.17
CA ARG A 49 -13.64 1.56 3.70
C ARG A 49 -14.04 2.01 2.30
N ASP A 50 -13.10 2.58 1.54
CA ASP A 50 -13.34 2.92 0.14
C ASP A 50 -13.61 1.64 -0.67
N PRO A 51 -14.74 1.55 -1.43
CA PRO A 51 -15.08 0.35 -2.19
C PRO A 51 -14.03 -0.06 -3.22
N VAL A 52 -13.36 0.91 -3.87
CA VAL A 52 -12.29 0.66 -4.83
C VAL A 52 -11.06 0.11 -4.09
N GLY A 53 -10.72 0.70 -2.94
CA GLY A 53 -9.63 0.22 -2.08
C GLY A 53 -9.84 -1.23 -1.63
N ILE A 54 -11.05 -1.59 -1.20
CA ILE A 54 -11.40 -2.96 -0.81
C ILE A 54 -11.25 -3.92 -2.00
N GLN A 55 -11.86 -3.58 -3.14
CA GLN A 55 -11.83 -4.42 -4.35
C GLN A 55 -10.40 -4.70 -4.83
N LEU A 56 -9.57 -3.65 -4.92
CA LEU A 56 -8.18 -3.79 -5.36
C LEU A 56 -7.32 -4.48 -4.30
N GLY A 57 -7.58 -4.23 -3.02
CA GLY A 57 -6.91 -4.92 -1.92
C GLY A 57 -7.13 -6.44 -1.99
N GLU A 58 -8.36 -6.89 -2.23
CA GLU A 58 -8.67 -8.31 -2.40
C GLU A 58 -7.96 -8.93 -3.61
N LEU A 59 -7.88 -8.22 -4.73
CA LEU A 59 -7.13 -8.66 -5.91
C LEU A 59 -5.64 -8.87 -5.58
N ILE A 60 -5.03 -7.89 -4.91
CA ILE A 60 -3.61 -7.93 -4.54
C ILE A 60 -3.35 -9.09 -3.57
N LEU A 61 -4.20 -9.28 -2.56
CA LEU A 61 -4.04 -10.38 -1.61
C LEU A 61 -4.09 -11.75 -2.29
N LYS A 62 -5.03 -11.97 -3.22
CA LYS A 62 -5.09 -13.21 -4.03
C LYS A 62 -3.84 -13.43 -4.87
N LYS A 63 -3.24 -12.36 -5.40
CA LYS A 63 -1.99 -12.43 -6.17
C LYS A 63 -0.80 -12.79 -5.29
N LEU A 64 -0.69 -12.18 -4.11
CA LEU A 64 0.37 -12.50 -3.15
C LEU A 64 0.28 -13.96 -2.66
N GLU A 65 -0.93 -14.47 -2.42
CA GLU A 65 -1.17 -15.87 -2.05
C GLU A 65 -0.73 -16.88 -3.11
N THR A 66 -0.65 -16.46 -4.36
CA THR A 66 -0.25 -17.32 -5.50
C THR A 66 1.15 -17.00 -6.04
N THR A 67 1.90 -16.09 -5.39
CA THR A 67 3.25 -15.68 -5.80
C THR A 67 4.31 -16.44 -4.99
N PRO A 68 5.00 -17.46 -5.56
CA PRO A 68 5.90 -18.33 -4.79
C PRO A 68 7.07 -17.59 -4.12
N LEU A 69 7.65 -16.60 -4.81
CA LEU A 69 8.74 -15.80 -4.26
C LEU A 69 8.29 -15.01 -3.03
N PHE A 70 7.09 -14.42 -3.05
CA PHE A 70 6.51 -13.71 -1.91
C PHE A 70 6.28 -14.66 -0.74
N LEU A 71 5.66 -15.81 -0.97
CA LEU A 71 5.39 -16.79 0.08
C LEU A 71 6.69 -17.27 0.75
N SER A 72 7.71 -17.60 -0.04
CA SER A 72 9.00 -18.08 0.48
C SER A 72 9.79 -17.01 1.23
N ALA A 73 9.71 -15.76 0.80
CA ALA A 73 10.47 -14.66 1.40
C ALA A 73 9.77 -14.08 2.64
N ALA A 74 8.45 -13.92 2.60
CA ALA A 74 7.68 -13.26 3.64
C ALA A 74 7.08 -14.21 4.68
N LEU A 75 6.88 -15.49 4.33
CA LEU A 75 6.23 -16.50 5.18
C LEU A 75 4.96 -15.95 5.89
N PRO A 76 3.98 -15.41 5.12
CA PRO A 76 2.96 -14.54 5.69
C PRO A 76 2.00 -15.32 6.60
N LEU A 77 1.96 -14.93 7.88
CA LEU A 77 0.92 -15.39 8.82
C LEU A 77 -0.37 -14.58 8.68
N LYS A 78 -0.24 -13.25 8.55
CA LYS A 78 -1.34 -12.29 8.35
C LYS A 78 -0.82 -11.12 7.51
N VAL A 79 -1.64 -10.63 6.61
CA VAL A 79 -1.35 -9.42 5.82
C VAL A 79 -2.30 -8.31 6.28
N PHE A 80 -1.76 -7.14 6.61
CA PHE A 80 -2.58 -5.95 6.87
C PHE A 80 -3.26 -5.53 5.56
N PRO A 81 -4.58 -5.20 5.56
CA PRO A 81 -5.28 -4.83 4.33
C PRO A 81 -4.50 -3.75 3.53
N PRO A 82 -4.26 -3.94 2.22
CA PRO A 82 -3.50 -3.00 1.42
C PRO A 82 -4.08 -1.58 1.49
N LEU A 83 -3.19 -0.59 1.69
CA LEU A 83 -3.54 0.83 1.67
C LEU A 83 -3.05 1.46 0.36
N PHE A 84 -3.87 2.33 -0.22
CA PHE A 84 -3.59 2.98 -1.50
C PHE A 84 -3.20 4.44 -1.27
N ASN A 85 -1.94 4.76 -1.54
CA ASN A 85 -1.38 6.10 -1.42
C ASN A 85 -1.10 6.68 -2.81
N ARG A 86 -1.21 8.00 -2.95
CA ARG A 86 -0.81 8.76 -4.14
C ARG A 86 0.02 9.97 -3.69
N TYR A 87 1.08 10.22 -4.44
CA TYR A 87 1.98 11.36 -4.25
C TYR A 87 2.02 12.16 -5.55
N ALA A 88 1.77 13.46 -5.46
CA ALA A 88 1.86 14.40 -6.58
C ALA A 88 2.27 15.80 -6.08
N GLY A 89 2.80 16.65 -6.96
CA GLY A 89 3.00 18.07 -6.65
C GLY A 89 3.90 18.36 -5.43
N GLY A 90 4.97 17.59 -5.23
CA GLY A 90 5.89 17.75 -4.09
C GLY A 90 5.44 17.09 -2.78
N GLU A 91 4.30 16.38 -2.79
CA GLU A 91 3.91 15.46 -1.73
C GLU A 91 5.03 14.45 -1.43
N ASN A 92 5.20 14.11 -0.15
CA ASN A 92 6.24 13.20 0.31
C ASN A 92 5.82 12.50 1.62
N PHE A 93 6.62 11.51 2.00
CA PHE A 93 6.57 10.93 3.32
C PHE A 93 7.99 10.95 3.89
N GLY A 94 8.24 11.87 4.82
CA GLY A 94 9.55 12.04 5.44
C GLY A 94 10.01 10.77 6.18
N THR A 95 11.30 10.74 6.50
CA THR A 95 11.92 9.65 7.25
C THR A 95 11.18 9.36 8.55
N HIS A 96 10.78 8.11 8.73
CA HIS A 96 10.07 7.65 9.92
C HIS A 96 10.29 6.15 10.13
N VAL A 97 9.81 5.66 11.28
CA VAL A 97 9.75 4.22 11.60
C VAL A 97 8.28 3.83 11.72
N ASP A 98 7.91 2.73 11.09
CA ASP A 98 6.56 2.17 11.19
C ASP A 98 6.24 1.71 12.61
N ASN A 99 4.97 1.80 13.00
CA ASN A 99 4.51 1.25 14.27
C ASN A 99 4.68 -0.27 14.28
N ALA A 100 5.34 -0.81 15.32
CA ALA A 100 5.60 -2.24 15.48
C ALA A 100 4.32 -3.10 15.60
N ILE A 101 3.21 -2.52 16.05
CA ILE A 101 1.91 -3.17 16.18
C ILE A 101 0.85 -2.31 15.50
N ARG A 102 0.05 -2.92 14.62
CA ARG A 102 -1.08 -2.29 13.92
C ARG A 102 -2.38 -2.99 14.27
N GLN A 103 -3.44 -2.24 14.52
CA GLN A 103 -4.80 -2.79 14.65
C GLN A 103 -5.48 -2.80 13.28
N ILE A 104 -6.11 -3.93 12.92
CA ILE A 104 -6.89 -4.03 11.69
C ILE A 104 -8.20 -3.25 11.89
N PRO A 105 -8.51 -2.23 11.07
CA PRO A 105 -9.72 -1.42 11.19
C PRO A 105 -10.99 -2.27 11.27
N GLY A 106 -11.90 -1.92 12.17
CA GLY A 106 -13.17 -2.62 12.34
C GLY A 106 -13.09 -3.99 13.03
N THR A 107 -11.92 -4.41 13.53
CA THR A 107 -11.75 -5.69 14.22
C THR A 107 -10.97 -5.53 15.54
N PRO A 108 -11.04 -6.51 16.47
CA PRO A 108 -10.19 -6.53 17.66
C PRO A 108 -8.76 -7.03 17.37
N HIS A 109 -8.44 -7.39 16.11
CA HIS A 109 -7.18 -8.03 15.77
C HIS A 109 -6.03 -7.02 15.67
N ARG A 110 -4.90 -7.42 16.23
CA ARG A 110 -3.62 -6.72 16.10
C ARG A 110 -2.62 -7.59 15.34
N ILE A 111 -1.78 -6.95 14.53
CA ILE A 111 -0.71 -7.56 13.74
C ILE A 111 0.62 -6.92 14.17
N ARG A 112 1.64 -7.75 14.36
CA ARG A 112 3.03 -7.29 14.46
C ARG A 112 3.58 -7.08 13.05
N THR A 113 4.11 -5.89 12.77
CA THR A 113 4.57 -5.48 11.44
C THR A 113 6.00 -5.97 11.20
N ASP A 114 6.13 -7.26 10.93
CA ASP A 114 7.43 -7.90 10.67
C ASP A 114 8.08 -7.43 9.37
N LEU A 115 7.25 -7.16 8.36
CA LEU A 115 7.66 -6.72 7.03
C LEU A 115 6.71 -5.62 6.55
N SER A 116 7.29 -4.65 5.83
CA SER A 116 6.55 -3.68 5.02
C SER A 116 6.76 -4.02 3.54
N CYS A 117 5.76 -3.73 2.70
CA CYS A 117 5.86 -3.92 1.26
C CYS A 117 5.18 -2.77 0.51
N THR A 118 5.70 -2.47 -0.66
CA THR A 118 5.13 -1.49 -1.59
C THR A 118 4.93 -2.18 -2.93
N LEU A 119 3.69 -2.17 -3.41
CA LEU A 119 3.35 -2.57 -4.77
C LEU A 119 3.20 -1.30 -5.61
N PHE A 120 4.07 -1.12 -6.60
CA PHE A 120 4.05 0.04 -7.48
C PHE A 120 2.93 -0.11 -8.52
N LEU A 121 2.08 0.92 -8.63
CA LEU A 121 0.96 0.99 -9.60
C LEU A 121 1.18 2.09 -10.65
N SER A 122 2.37 2.65 -10.71
CA SER A 122 2.78 3.65 -11.69
C SER A 122 4.19 3.31 -12.14
N GLU A 123 4.46 3.45 -13.44
CA GLU A 123 5.77 3.20 -13.98
C GLU A 123 6.76 4.24 -13.44
N PRO A 124 8.01 3.87 -13.11
CA PRO A 124 9.02 4.84 -12.65
C PRO A 124 9.26 6.00 -13.63
N SER A 125 9.00 5.79 -14.92
CA SER A 125 9.10 6.83 -15.95
C SER A 125 7.93 7.82 -15.94
N ASP A 126 6.82 7.53 -15.26
CA ASP A 126 5.62 8.38 -15.21
C ASP A 126 5.77 9.55 -14.22
N TYR A 127 6.82 9.57 -13.40
CA TYR A 127 7.03 10.58 -12.36
C TYR A 127 8.51 10.92 -12.17
N THR A 128 8.78 12.03 -11.49
CA THR A 128 10.13 12.45 -11.08
C THR A 128 10.20 12.56 -9.57
N GLY A 129 11.25 12.03 -8.96
CA GLY A 129 11.36 11.88 -7.50
C GLY A 129 10.56 10.67 -7.01
N GLY A 130 10.03 10.72 -5.78
CA GLY A 130 9.18 9.65 -5.23
C GLY A 130 9.92 8.34 -4.92
N GLU A 131 11.24 8.41 -4.69
CA GLU A 131 12.06 7.27 -4.27
C GLU A 131 11.64 6.77 -2.88
N LEU A 132 11.74 5.46 -2.67
CA LEU A 132 11.50 4.79 -1.38
C LEU A 132 12.82 4.54 -0.64
#